data_AF-A0AAV4XAN9-F1
#
_entry.id   AF-A0AAV4XAN9-F1
#
_cell.length_a   1.000
_cell.length_b   1.000
_cell.length_c   1.000
_cell.angle_alpha   90.00
_cell.angle_beta   90.00
_cell.angle_gamma   90.00
#
_symmetry.space_group_name_H-M   'P 1'
#
loop_
_entity.id
_entity.type
_entity.pdbx_description
1 polymer ?
#
loop_
_entity_poly.entity_id
_entity_poly.type
_entity_poly.pdbx_seq_one_letter_code
_entity_poly.pdbx_strand_id
1 'polypeptide(L)' 'MVGFDILPSQHLLSSAQCTATCSRQGFQSRILQCVWHGSTRPAGNACRDQQRPIVMRPCKGPPCQSSERQLH' A
#
# COMPACT_ATOMS: atom_id res chain seq x y z
N MET A 1 32.08 4.59 -2.49
CA MET A 1 30.70 4.18 -2.15
C MET A 1 30.03 5.41 -1.58
N VAL A 2 29.27 6.12 -2.41
CA VAL A 2 28.86 7.51 -2.18
C VAL A 2 27.53 7.59 -1.44
N GLY A 3 27.59 7.84 -0.13
CA GLY A 3 26.71 8.75 0.64
C GLY A 3 25.18 8.61 0.67
N PHE A 4 24.50 7.90 -0.24
CA PHE A 4 23.03 7.92 -0.34
C PHE A 4 22.37 6.53 -0.28
N ASP A 5 23.10 5.45 -0.57
CA ASP A 5 22.59 4.07 -0.51
C ASP A 5 22.43 3.51 0.92
N ILE A 6 22.82 4.24 1.98
CA ILE A 6 22.75 3.79 3.38
C ILE A 6 21.48 4.32 4.09
N LEU A 7 20.60 5.02 3.39
CA LEU A 7 19.33 5.44 3.98
C LEU A 7 18.26 4.37 3.72
N PRO A 8 17.81 3.62 4.74
CA PRO A 8 16.69 2.71 4.57
C PRO A 8 15.43 3.54 4.28
N SER A 9 14.71 3.17 3.24
CA SER A 9 13.48 3.84 2.80
C SER A 9 12.33 2.85 2.76
N GLN A 10 11.21 3.28 3.32
CA GLN A 10 9.98 2.52 3.36
C GLN A 10 9.11 2.89 2.15
N HIS A 11 9.15 2.06 1.11
CA HIS A 11 8.30 2.24 -0.06
C HIS A 11 6.96 1.56 0.17
N LEU A 12 5.87 2.32 0.04
CA LEU A 12 4.53 1.72 -0.02
C LEU A 12 4.31 1.18 -1.42
N LEU A 13 4.07 -0.12 -1.52
CA LEU A 13 3.59 -0.74 -2.74
C LEU A 13 2.20 -0.20 -3.10
N SER A 14 1.80 -0.40 -4.34
CA SER A 14 0.48 -0.01 -4.84
C SER A 14 -0.64 -0.57 -3.95
N SER A 15 -1.74 0.18 -3.87
CA SER A 15 -2.89 -0.17 -3.03
C SER A 15 -3.54 -1.48 -3.44
N ALA A 16 -3.77 -2.37 -2.48
CA ALA A 16 -4.68 -3.49 -2.69
C ALA A 16 -6.11 -2.99 -2.98
N GLN A 17 -6.92 -3.84 -3.60
CA GLN A 17 -8.34 -3.57 -3.86
C GLN A 17 -9.02 -3.15 -2.55
N CYS A 18 -9.90 -2.15 -2.62
CA CYS A 18 -10.67 -1.71 -1.46
C CYS A 18 -11.49 -2.88 -0.89
N THR A 19 -11.48 -3.08 0.43
CA THR A 19 -12.29 -4.14 1.06
C THR A 19 -13.80 -3.89 0.97
N ALA A 20 -14.23 -2.67 0.63
CA ALA A 20 -15.64 -2.38 0.40
C ALA A 20 -16.10 -2.95 -0.95
N THR A 21 -17.09 -3.84 -0.88
CA THR A 21 -17.69 -4.49 -2.03
C THR A 21 -18.55 -3.54 -2.86
N CYS A 22 -19.34 -2.65 -2.23
CA CYS A 22 -20.08 -1.62 -2.94
C CYS A 22 -20.57 -0.47 -2.05
N SER A 23 -20.58 0.77 -2.55
CA SER A 23 -21.03 2.05 -1.96
C SER A 23 -20.81 2.26 -0.46
N ARG A 24 -19.87 1.54 0.14
CA ARG A 24 -19.54 1.58 1.56
C ARG A 24 -18.12 2.10 1.75
N GLN A 25 -17.87 2.65 2.93
CA GLN A 25 -16.51 2.91 3.38
C GLN A 25 -15.84 1.55 3.64
N GLY A 26 -14.66 1.37 3.07
CA GLY A 26 -13.80 0.23 3.31
C GLY A 26 -12.38 0.69 3.64
N PHE A 27 -11.49 -0.28 3.70
CA PHE A 27 -10.07 -0.05 3.94
C PHE A 27 -9.26 -0.70 2.83
N GLN A 28 -8.21 -0.01 2.41
CA GLN A 28 -7.19 -0.56 1.52
C GLN A 28 -5.93 -0.75 2.36
N SER A 29 -5.38 -1.96 2.36
CA SER A 29 -4.08 -2.25 2.93
C SER A 29 -3.01 -2.12 1.84
N ARG A 30 -1.87 -1.52 2.18
CA ARG A 30 -0.69 -1.52 1.31
C ARG A 30 0.37 -2.45 1.89
N ILE A 31 1.31 -2.92 1.08
CA ILE A 31 2.48 -3.62 1.59
C ILE A 31 3.60 -2.60 1.69
N LEU A 32 4.35 -2.65 2.79
CA LEU A 32 5.50 -1.81 2.98
C LEU A 32 6.77 -2.61 2.66
N GLN A 33 7.56 -2.12 1.72
CA GLN A 33 8.87 -2.68 1.40
C GLN A 33 9.98 -1.83 2.01
N CYS A 34 10.90 -2.48 2.72
CA CYS A 34 12.09 -1.86 3.28
C CYS A 34 13.27 -2.05 2.31
N VAL A 35 13.62 -1.00 1.58
CA VAL A 35 14.70 -1.03 0.58
C VAL A 35 15.65 0.13 0.81
N TRP A 36 16.89 0.00 0.34
CA TRP A 36 17.83 1.12 0.38
C TRP A 36 17.38 2.22 -0.58
N HIS A 37 17.47 3.47 -0.14
CA HIS A 37 17.14 4.62 -0.98
C HIS A 37 17.98 4.61 -2.27
N GLY A 38 17.33 4.76 -3.42
CA GLY A 38 18.01 4.68 -4.72
C GLY A 38 18.30 3.26 -5.20
N SER A 39 17.86 2.23 -4.47
CA SER A 39 18.06 0.82 -4.83
C SER A 39 16.78 -0.02 -4.64
N THR A 40 16.75 -1.18 -5.29
CA THR A 40 15.74 -2.24 -5.03
C THR A 40 16.26 -3.26 -4.02
N ARG A 41 17.46 -3.07 -3.47
CA ARG A 41 18.07 -3.98 -2.49
C ARG A 41 17.29 -3.94 -1.16
N PRO A 42 16.94 -5.09 -0.58
CA PRO A 42 16.26 -5.14 0.72
C PRO A 42 17.20 -4.60 1.81
N ALA A 43 16.70 -3.66 2.62
CA ALA A 43 17.43 -3.10 3.75
C ALA A 43 17.23 -3.90 5.05
N GLY A 44 16.45 -4.99 4.99
CA GLY A 44 16.22 -5.90 6.11
C GLY A 44 15.59 -5.19 7.30
N ASN A 45 16.28 -5.23 8.45
CA ASN A 45 15.78 -4.65 9.70
C ASN A 45 16.08 -3.15 9.85
N ALA A 46 16.74 -2.51 8.88
CA ALA A 46 17.10 -1.10 8.99
C ALA A 46 15.88 -0.15 9.06
N CYS A 47 14.70 -0.58 8.58
CA CYS A 47 13.46 0.20 8.73
C CYS A 47 12.70 -0.07 10.03
N ARG A 48 13.20 -0.94 10.93
CA ARG A 48 12.47 -1.35 12.15
C ARG A 48 12.22 -0.19 13.11
N ASP A 49 13.19 0.69 13.26
CA ASP A 49 13.15 1.86 14.15
C ASP A 49 12.66 3.13 13.44
N GLN A 50 12.36 3.05 12.14
CA GLN A 50 11.78 4.17 11.40
C GLN A 50 10.28 4.28 11.70
N GLN A 51 9.77 5.50 11.63
CA GLN A 51 8.34 5.76 11.81
C GLN A 51 7.53 4.98 10.77
N ARG A 52 6.64 4.09 11.24
CA ARG A 52 5.84 3.23 10.36
C ARG A 52 4.78 4.08 9.64
N PRO A 53 4.80 4.16 8.29
CA PRO A 53 3.79 4.82 7.51
C PRO A 53 2.41 4.17 7.70
N ILE A 54 1.36 4.92 7.40
CA ILE A 54 -0.01 4.43 7.46
C ILE A 54 -0.23 3.38 6.35
N VAL A 55 -0.33 2.13 6.77
CA VAL A 55 -0.53 0.97 5.90
C VAL A 55 -2.00 0.83 5.48
N MET A 56 -2.92 1.25 6.35
CA MET A 56 -4.35 1.19 6.11
C MET A 56 -4.89 2.56 5.74
N ARG A 57 -5.37 2.72 4.51
CA ARG A 57 -6.08 3.95 4.12
C ARG A 57 -7.57 3.68 3.97
N PRO A 58 -8.44 4.64 4.33
CA PRO A 58 -9.84 4.55 3.98
C PRO A 58 -9.98 4.60 2.47
N CYS A 59 -10.95 3.86 1.94
CA CYS A 59 -11.35 3.88 0.54
C CYS A 59 -12.87 3.81 0.46
N LYS A 60 -13.44 4.30 -0.64
CA LYS A 60 -14.86 4.13 -0.94
C LYS A 60 -14.99 3.05 -2.00
N GLY A 61 -15.81 2.03 -1.73
CA GLY A 61 -16.08 0.99 -2.71
C GLY A 61 -16.75 1.56 -3.96
N PRO A 62 -16.69 0.85 -5.10
CA PRO A 62 -17.39 1.25 -6.31
C PRO A 62 -18.90 1.39 -6.05
N PRO A 63 -19.64 2.17 -6.85
CA PRO A 63 -21.09 2.24 -6.70
C PRO A 63 -21.70 0.83 -6.81
N CYS A 64 -22.63 0.49 -5.90
CA CYS A 64 -23.39 -0.74 -6.04
C CYS A 64 -24.12 -0.69 -7.38
N GLN A 65 -23.85 -1.66 -8.25
CA GLN A 65 -24.70 -1.95 -9.40
C GLN A 65 -26.05 -2.35 -8.79
N SER A 66 -27.02 -1.43 -8.73
CA SER A 66 -28.41 -1.81 -8.52
C SER A 66 -28.74 -2.81 -9.62
N SER A 67 -29.16 -4.01 -9.23
CA SER A 67 -29.42 -5.15 -10.11
C SER A 67 -30.25 -4.77 -11.34
N GLU A 68 -29.60 -4.41 -12.45
CA GLU A 68 -30.22 -4.38 -13.78
C GLU A 68 -29.13 -4.37 -14.87
N ARG A 69 -28.47 -5.52 -15.03
CA ARG A 69 -27.82 -6.07 -16.25
C ARG A 69 -26.61 -6.95 -15.90
N GLN A 70 -26.90 -8.12 -15.36
CA GLN A 70 -26.10 -9.29 -15.68
C GLN A 70 -27.03 -10.50 -15.83
N LEU A 71 -27.84 -10.45 -16.89
CA LEU A 71 -28.37 -11.66 -17.51
C LEU A 71 -27.28 -12.13 -18.49
N HIS A 72 -26.54 -13.16 -18.12
CA HIS A 72 -25.93 -14.14 -19.03
C HIS A 72 -25.84 -15.47 -18.28
#